data_AF-A0A3Q0S6H9-F1
#
_entry.id   AF-A0A3Q0S6H9-F1
#
_cell.length_a   1.000
_cell.length_b   1.000
_cell.length_c   1.000
_cell.angle_alpha   90.00
_cell.angle_beta   90.00
_cell.angle_gamma   90.00
#
_symmetry.space_group_name_H-M   'P 1'
#
loop_
_entity.id
_entity.type
_entity.pdbx_description
1 polymer ?
#
loop_
_entity_poly.entity_id
_entity_poly.type
_entity_poly.pdbx_seq_one_letter_code
_entity_poly.pdbx_strand_id
1 'polypeptide(L)'
;MAPGLTIQAVRVTKPKIPEAIRRNFELMEAEKTRLLITAQTQKVVEKEAETERKKAIIEAQKVAQVAEIQFQQKVMEKETEKRISEIEDAAFLAREKARADAEYYTAAKFAEANRLKLTPEYLELMKYQAIAANSKIYFGQDIPNMFVEGSNADFLFFGQKMKKEISVL
;
A
#
# COMPACT_ATOMS: atom_id res chain seq x y z
N MET A 1 81.50 -42.47 -61.24
CA MET A 1 81.86 -41.38 -60.30
C MET A 1 83.33 -41.56 -59.96
N ALA A 2 84.18 -40.60 -60.33
CA ALA A 2 85.62 -40.70 -60.14
C ALA A 2 86.02 -40.18 -58.74
N PRO A 3 86.84 -40.91 -57.97
CA PRO A 3 87.27 -40.50 -56.63
C PRO A 3 88.31 -39.37 -56.71
N GLY A 4 88.06 -38.25 -56.00
CA GLY A 4 88.99 -37.12 -55.89
C GLY A 4 88.38 -35.71 -55.79
N LEU A 5 87.06 -35.56 -55.91
CA LEU A 5 86.37 -34.26 -55.84
C LEU A 5 85.43 -34.21 -54.63
N THR A 6 85.63 -33.25 -53.73
CA THR A 6 84.73 -32.94 -52.60
C THR A 6 83.84 -31.75 -52.93
N ILE A 7 82.53 -31.96 -52.89
CA ILE A 7 81.52 -30.93 -53.12
C ILE A 7 81.34 -30.13 -51.81
N GLN A 8 81.69 -28.84 -51.81
CA GLN A 8 81.46 -27.96 -50.64
C GLN A 8 80.01 -27.47 -50.53
N ALA A 9 79.41 -27.05 -51.64
CA ALA A 9 78.02 -26.59 -51.66
C ALA A 9 77.42 -26.74 -53.06
N VAL A 10 76.19 -27.25 -53.11
CA VAL A 10 75.37 -27.29 -54.33
C VAL A 10 74.33 -26.19 -54.24
N ARG A 11 74.36 -25.24 -55.16
CA ARG A 11 73.30 -24.25 -55.31
C ARG A 11 72.49 -24.60 -56.54
N VAL A 12 71.19 -24.76 -56.35
CA VAL A 12 70.22 -24.89 -57.44
C VAL A 12 69.63 -23.52 -57.76
N THR A 13 69.44 -23.26 -59.04
CA THR A 13 68.72 -22.07 -59.50
C THR A 13 67.23 -22.27 -59.23
N LYS A 14 66.54 -21.18 -58.87
CA LYS A 14 65.09 -21.24 -58.67
C LYS A 14 64.42 -21.59 -60.02
N PRO A 15 63.69 -22.71 -60.12
CA PRO A 15 63.01 -23.07 -61.35
C PRO A 15 61.99 -21.99 -61.71
N LYS A 16 61.99 -21.56 -62.97
CA LYS A 16 61.09 -20.52 -63.47
C LYS A 16 59.72 -21.16 -63.75
N ILE A 17 58.74 -20.87 -62.90
CA ILE A 17 57.38 -21.37 -63.09
C ILE A 17 56.74 -20.61 -64.28
N PRO A 18 56.21 -21.32 -65.28
CA PRO A 18 55.46 -20.70 -66.38
C PRO A 18 54.25 -19.91 -65.86
N GLU A 19 53.97 -18.75 -66.45
CA GLU A 19 52.90 -17.85 -65.96
C GLU A 19 51.50 -18.50 -65.94
N ALA A 20 51.24 -19.45 -66.83
CA ALA A 20 49.96 -20.18 -66.86
C ALA A 20 49.71 -20.96 -65.56
N ILE A 21 50.74 -21.61 -65.01
CA ILE A 21 50.61 -22.38 -63.77
C ILE A 21 50.46 -21.44 -62.56
N ARG A 22 51.18 -20.31 -62.57
CA ARG A 22 51.05 -19.28 -61.51
C ARG A 22 49.62 -18.74 -61.42
N ARG A 23 49.04 -18.33 -62.56
CA ARG A 23 47.66 -17.80 -62.60
C ARG A 23 46.61 -18.83 -62.15
N ASN A 24 46.76 -20.09 -62.56
CA ASN A 24 45.83 -21.15 -62.13
C ASN A 24 45.91 -21.43 -60.63
N PHE A 25 47.12 -21.42 -60.06
CA PHE A 25 47.30 -21.60 -58.61
C PHE A 25 46.71 -20.42 -57.82
N GLU A 26 46.90 -19.19 -58.30
CA GLU A 26 46.31 -17.99 -57.70
C GLU A 26 44.78 -18.02 -57.71
N LEU A 27 44.16 -18.42 -58.83
CA LEU A 27 42.71 -18.58 -58.94
C LEU A 27 42.17 -19.66 -57.99
N MET A 28 42.83 -20.80 -57.94
CA MET A 28 42.45 -21.92 -57.07
C MET A 28 42.52 -21.53 -55.59
N GLU A 29 43.58 -20.85 -55.16
CA GLU A 29 43.72 -20.40 -53.77
C GLU A 29 42.70 -19.30 -53.41
N ALA A 30 42.38 -18.42 -54.37
CA ALA A 30 41.32 -17.43 -54.19
C ALA A 30 39.94 -18.08 -54.01
N GLU A 31 39.60 -19.09 -54.81
CA GLU A 31 38.34 -19.83 -54.68
C GLU A 31 38.27 -20.63 -53.38
N LYS A 32 39.35 -21.31 -53.02
CA LYS A 32 39.45 -22.05 -51.74
C LYS A 32 39.26 -21.12 -50.54
N THR A 33 39.87 -19.94 -50.57
CA THR A 33 39.70 -18.92 -49.52
C THR A 33 38.27 -18.41 -49.48
N ARG A 34 37.66 -18.12 -50.64
CA ARG A 34 36.25 -17.70 -50.71
C ARG A 34 35.32 -18.76 -50.14
N LEU A 35 35.50 -20.03 -50.50
CA LEU A 35 34.69 -21.13 -49.98
C LEU A 35 34.79 -21.23 -48.45
N LEU A 36 35.98 -21.09 -47.89
CA LEU A 36 36.20 -21.09 -46.44
C LEU A 36 35.49 -19.91 -45.77
N ILE A 37 35.57 -18.72 -46.36
CA ILE A 37 34.89 -17.53 -45.84
C ILE A 37 33.37 -17.72 -45.87
N THR A 38 32.80 -18.22 -46.98
CA THR A 38 31.37 -18.48 -47.09
C THR A 38 30.90 -19.54 -46.09
N ALA A 39 31.66 -20.63 -45.92
CA ALA A 39 31.33 -21.65 -44.94
C ALA A 39 31.38 -21.12 -43.50
N GLN A 40 32.35 -20.25 -43.18
CA GLN A 40 32.48 -19.69 -41.85
C GLN A 40 31.41 -18.63 -41.56
N THR A 41 31.09 -17.77 -42.54
CA THR A 41 30.02 -16.79 -42.42
C THR A 41 28.66 -17.47 -42.24
N GLN A 42 28.38 -18.55 -42.98
CA GLN A 42 27.18 -19.36 -42.78
C GLN A 42 27.08 -19.89 -41.34
N LYS A 43 28.18 -20.43 -40.79
CA LYS A 43 28.22 -20.91 -39.39
C LYS A 43 28.00 -19.79 -38.37
N VAL A 44 28.48 -18.58 -38.64
CA VAL A 44 28.25 -17.43 -37.75
C VAL A 44 26.79 -17.05 -37.76
N VAL A 45 26.17 -16.93 -38.94
CA VAL A 45 24.74 -16.61 -39.08
C VAL A 45 23.85 -17.64 -38.37
N GLU A 46 24.15 -18.94 -38.51
CA GLU A 46 23.43 -20.00 -37.82
C GLU A 46 23.52 -19.86 -36.29
N LYS A 47 24.72 -19.61 -35.75
CA LYS A 47 24.93 -19.43 -34.32
C LYS A 47 24.32 -18.15 -33.76
N GLU A 48 24.35 -17.07 -34.55
CA GLU A 48 23.70 -15.81 -34.19
C GLU A 48 22.19 -15.98 -34.13
N ALA A 49 21.59 -16.65 -35.11
CA ALA A 49 20.15 -16.96 -35.10
C ALA A 49 19.75 -17.83 -33.89
N GLU A 50 20.56 -18.82 -33.51
CA GLU A 50 20.32 -19.61 -32.30
C GLU A 50 20.44 -18.77 -31.02
N THR A 51 21.43 -17.88 -30.98
CA THR A 51 21.67 -17.00 -29.84
C THR A 51 20.54 -15.99 -29.69
N GLU A 52 20.04 -15.42 -30.79
CA GLU A 52 18.91 -14.51 -30.80
C GLU A 52 17.62 -15.20 -30.32
N ARG A 53 17.36 -16.43 -30.79
CA ARG A 53 16.23 -17.24 -30.29
C ARG A 53 16.31 -17.48 -28.78
N LYS A 54 17.47 -17.89 -28.28
CA LYS A 54 17.67 -18.12 -26.83
C LYS A 54 17.52 -16.82 -26.05
N LYS A 55 18.05 -15.71 -26.56
CA LYS A 55 17.92 -14.38 -25.95
C LYS A 55 16.45 -13.95 -25.87
N ALA A 56 15.67 -14.17 -26.93
CA ALA A 56 14.24 -13.84 -26.94
C ALA A 56 13.45 -14.66 -25.91
N ILE A 57 13.75 -15.96 -25.78
CA ILE A 57 13.11 -16.81 -24.76
C ILE A 57 13.46 -16.34 -23.35
N ILE A 58 14.74 -16.05 -23.09
CA ILE A 58 15.20 -15.57 -21.78
C ILE A 58 14.56 -14.22 -21.44
N GLU A 59 14.48 -13.30 -22.39
CA GLU A 59 13.84 -12.00 -22.18
C GLU A 59 12.34 -12.16 -21.88
N ALA A 60 11.63 -13.01 -22.63
CA ALA A 60 10.23 -13.29 -22.36
C ALA A 60 10.01 -13.89 -20.96
N GLN A 61 10.86 -14.85 -20.56
CA GLN A 61 10.82 -15.45 -19.22
C GLN A 61 11.12 -14.44 -18.12
N LYS A 62 12.10 -13.57 -18.34
CA LYS A 62 12.45 -12.50 -17.41
C LYS A 62 11.28 -11.53 -17.21
N VAL A 63 10.64 -11.09 -18.30
CA VAL A 63 9.47 -10.20 -18.23
C VAL A 63 8.33 -10.88 -17.48
N ALA A 64 8.06 -12.16 -17.75
CA ALA A 64 7.04 -12.92 -17.02
C ALA A 64 7.33 -13.00 -15.51
N GLN A 65 8.58 -13.30 -15.12
CA GLN A 65 8.98 -13.34 -13.71
C GLN A 65 8.88 -11.97 -13.03
N VAL A 66 9.30 -10.89 -13.71
CA VAL A 66 9.17 -9.53 -13.17
C VAL A 66 7.69 -9.17 -12.97
N ALA A 67 6.82 -9.53 -13.93
CA ALA A 67 5.38 -9.30 -13.80
C ALA A 67 4.78 -10.10 -12.64
N GLU A 68 5.21 -11.34 -12.43
CA GLU A 68 4.79 -12.17 -11.30
C GLU A 68 5.19 -11.54 -9.95
N ILE A 69 6.44 -11.09 -9.81
CA ILE A 69 6.92 -10.41 -8.59
C ILE A 69 6.13 -9.13 -8.33
N GLN A 70 5.91 -8.31 -9.36
CA GLN A 70 5.11 -7.08 -9.23
C GLN A 70 3.67 -7.38 -8.83
N PHE A 71 3.08 -8.44 -9.37
CA PHE A 71 1.73 -8.87 -9.01
C PHE A 71 1.68 -9.36 -7.56
N GLN A 72 2.63 -10.19 -7.14
CA GLN A 72 2.75 -10.66 -5.75
C GLN A 72 2.91 -9.50 -4.77
N GLN A 73 3.76 -8.51 -5.11
CA GLN A 73 3.91 -7.30 -4.31
C GLN A 73 2.58 -6.56 -4.15
N LYS A 74 1.85 -6.37 -5.26
CA LYS A 74 0.56 -5.67 -5.24
C LYS A 74 -0.51 -6.42 -4.43
N VAL A 75 -0.54 -7.74 -4.52
CA VAL A 75 -1.44 -8.58 -3.71
C VAL A 75 -1.10 -8.43 -2.23
N MET A 76 0.18 -8.53 -1.87
CA MET A 76 0.64 -8.37 -0.50
C MET A 76 0.33 -6.97 0.07
N GLU A 77 0.50 -5.91 -0.72
CA GLU A 77 0.12 -4.55 -0.34
C GLU A 77 -1.38 -4.44 -0.05
N LYS A 78 -2.23 -5.01 -0.92
CA LYS A 78 -3.68 -4.99 -0.74
C LYS A 78 -4.16 -5.83 0.44
N GLU A 79 -3.55 -6.98 0.68
CA GLU A 79 -3.83 -7.81 1.85
C GLU A 79 -3.43 -7.11 3.15
N THR A 80 -2.29 -6.41 3.13
CA THR A 80 -1.84 -5.61 4.27
C THR A 80 -2.78 -4.44 4.54
N GLU A 81 -3.20 -3.73 3.50
CA GLU A 81 -4.18 -2.64 3.60
C GLU A 81 -5.50 -3.13 4.21
N LYS A 82 -6.01 -4.27 3.74
CA LYS A 82 -7.21 -4.91 4.31
C LYS A 82 -7.01 -5.23 5.79
N ARG A 83 -5.86 -5.80 6.16
CA ARG A 83 -5.56 -6.17 7.55
C ARG A 83 -5.45 -4.95 8.46
N ILE A 84 -4.89 -3.85 7.97
CA ILE A 84 -4.84 -2.58 8.71
C ILE A 84 -6.27 -2.07 8.94
N SER A 85 -7.10 -2.03 7.89
CA SER A 85 -8.51 -1.62 8.01
C SER A 85 -9.27 -2.46 9.04
N GLU A 86 -9.10 -3.79 9.03
CA GLU A 86 -9.75 -4.68 10.01
C GLU A 86 -9.30 -4.38 11.45
N ILE A 87 -8.01 -4.08 11.66
CA ILE A 87 -7.48 -3.70 12.97
C ILE A 87 -8.03 -2.34 13.41
N GLU A 88 -8.09 -1.37 12.49
CA GLU A 88 -8.63 -0.04 12.76
C GLU A 88 -10.11 -0.10 13.12
N ASP A 89 -10.91 -0.87 12.38
CA ASP A 89 -12.34 -1.07 12.66
C ASP A 89 -12.55 -1.73 14.03
N ALA A 90 -11.75 -2.77 14.33
CA ALA A 90 -11.81 -3.44 15.63
C ALA A 90 -11.40 -2.52 16.78
N ALA A 91 -10.35 -1.71 16.59
CA ALA A 91 -9.89 -0.73 17.56
C ALA A 91 -10.92 0.38 17.77
N PHE A 92 -11.56 0.86 16.70
CA PHE A 92 -12.62 1.86 16.77
C PHE A 92 -13.83 1.34 17.53
N LEU A 93 -14.30 0.12 17.20
CA LEU A 93 -15.41 -0.51 17.91
C LEU A 93 -15.09 -0.71 19.40
N ALA A 94 -13.89 -1.18 19.72
CA ALA A 94 -13.46 -1.34 21.11
C ALA A 94 -13.42 0.00 21.86
N ARG A 95 -12.94 1.06 21.22
CA ARG A 95 -12.88 2.42 21.78
C ARG A 95 -14.27 3.00 22.03
N GLU A 96 -15.16 2.92 21.05
CA GLU A 96 -16.52 3.44 21.18
C GLU A 96 -17.31 2.67 22.24
N LYS A 97 -17.14 1.35 22.31
CA LYS A 97 -17.73 0.54 23.37
C LYS A 97 -17.20 0.94 24.75
N ALA A 98 -15.89 1.06 24.92
CA ALA A 98 -15.29 1.48 26.18
C ALA A 98 -15.77 2.88 26.62
N ARG A 99 -15.94 3.79 25.65
CA ARG A 99 -16.48 5.12 25.90
C ARG A 99 -17.95 5.05 26.35
N ALA A 100 -18.79 4.32 25.64
CA ALA A 100 -20.19 4.14 26.00
C ALA A 100 -20.34 3.48 27.39
N ASP A 101 -19.53 2.47 27.69
CA ASP A 101 -19.51 1.80 29.00
C ASP A 101 -19.08 2.76 30.11
N ALA A 102 -18.09 3.62 29.86
CA ALA A 102 -17.66 4.65 30.82
C ALA A 102 -18.74 5.73 31.04
N GLU A 103 -19.37 6.21 29.97
CA GLU A 103 -20.48 7.17 30.04
C GLU A 103 -21.68 6.55 30.79
N TYR A 104 -22.00 5.29 30.53
CA TYR A 104 -23.04 4.58 31.27
C TYR A 104 -22.70 4.43 32.76
N TYR A 105 -21.47 4.02 33.08
CA TYR A 105 -21.04 3.86 34.47
C TYR A 105 -21.07 5.18 35.25
N THR A 106 -20.61 6.27 34.64
CA THR A 106 -20.65 7.60 35.27
C THR A 106 -22.08 8.08 35.47
N ALA A 107 -22.96 7.93 34.47
CA ALA A 107 -24.38 8.28 34.58
C ALA A 107 -25.10 7.44 35.64
N ALA A 108 -24.85 6.13 35.71
CA ALA A 108 -25.42 5.23 36.70
C ALA A 108 -24.98 5.63 38.12
N LYS A 109 -23.67 5.88 38.33
CA LYS A 109 -23.16 6.33 39.63
C LYS A 109 -23.70 7.71 40.02
N PHE A 110 -23.87 8.60 39.06
CA PHE A 110 -24.48 9.90 39.29
C PHE A 110 -25.95 9.77 39.69
N ALA A 111 -26.72 8.90 39.03
CA ALA A 111 -28.11 8.61 39.39
C ALA A 111 -28.24 7.98 40.79
N GLU A 112 -27.36 7.03 41.14
CA GLU A 112 -27.26 6.46 42.49
C GLU A 112 -26.96 7.54 43.54
N ALA A 113 -25.99 8.42 43.26
CA ALA A 113 -25.64 9.53 44.15
C ALA A 113 -26.80 10.52 44.31
N ASN A 114 -27.50 10.85 43.23
CA ASN A 114 -28.66 11.74 43.29
C ASN A 114 -29.81 11.14 44.09
N ARG A 115 -30.01 9.82 44.01
CA ARG A 115 -30.98 9.12 44.84
C ARG A 115 -30.65 9.24 46.32
N LEU A 116 -29.37 9.16 46.70
CA LEU A 116 -28.93 9.37 48.09
C LEU A 116 -29.05 10.83 48.54
N LYS A 117 -28.82 11.79 47.62
CA LYS A 117 -28.98 13.22 47.88
C LYS A 117 -30.44 13.68 47.95
N LEU A 118 -31.40 12.82 47.59
CA LEU A 118 -32.83 13.12 47.66
C LEU A 118 -33.35 13.02 49.10
N THR A 119 -32.76 13.79 50.01
CA THR A 119 -33.30 14.01 51.37
C THR A 119 -33.90 15.41 51.46
N PRO A 120 -35.03 15.59 52.16
CA PRO A 120 -35.71 16.88 52.23
C PRO A 120 -34.80 17.98 52.80
N GLU A 121 -33.94 17.65 53.77
CA GLU A 121 -33.03 18.61 54.41
C GLU A 121 -31.94 19.11 53.43
N TYR A 122 -31.43 18.23 52.57
CA TYR A 122 -30.43 18.60 51.57
C TYR A 122 -31.03 19.47 50.45
N LEU A 123 -32.26 19.16 50.03
CA LEU A 123 -32.98 19.95 49.04
C LEU A 123 -33.29 21.37 49.55
N GLU A 124 -33.68 21.50 50.82
CA GLU A 124 -33.89 22.81 51.45
C GLU A 124 -32.59 23.61 51.53
N LEU A 125 -31.49 22.99 51.98
CA LEU A 125 -30.18 23.64 52.03
C LEU A 125 -29.73 24.10 50.63
N MET A 126 -29.88 23.25 49.62
CA MET A 126 -29.57 23.58 48.23
C MET A 126 -30.47 24.70 47.68
N LYS A 127 -31.77 24.70 48.02
CA LYS A 127 -32.71 25.77 47.66
C LYS A 127 -32.27 27.11 48.24
N TYR A 128 -31.96 27.17 49.54
CA TYR A 128 -31.50 28.40 50.18
C TYR A 128 -30.17 28.88 49.60
N GLN A 129 -29.23 27.97 49.33
CA GLN A 129 -27.96 28.29 48.70
C GLN A 129 -28.14 28.85 47.27
N ALA A 130 -29.04 28.26 46.48
CA ALA A 130 -29.35 28.75 45.13
C ALA A 130 -30.03 30.13 45.15
N ILE A 131 -30.95 30.34 46.10
CA ILE A 131 -31.58 31.65 46.31
C ILE A 131 -30.53 32.70 46.68
N ALA A 132 -29.65 32.41 47.64
CA ALA A 132 -28.60 33.33 48.07
C ALA A 132 -27.60 33.67 46.96
N ALA A 133 -27.28 32.72 46.09
CA ALA A 133 -26.35 32.94 44.97
C ALA A 133 -26.97 33.71 43.80
N ASN A 134 -28.27 33.54 43.55
CA ASN A 134 -28.98 34.17 42.43
C ASN A 134 -29.74 35.45 42.82
N SER A 135 -29.88 35.74 44.11
CA SER A 135 -30.50 36.97 44.58
C SER A 135 -29.59 38.17 44.28
N LYS A 136 -29.77 38.78 43.11
CA LYS A 136 -29.46 40.19 42.91
C LYS A 136 -30.39 40.96 43.83
N ILE A 137 -29.83 41.63 44.83
CA ILE A 137 -30.61 42.38 45.81
C ILE A 137 -31.19 43.60 45.08
N TYR A 138 -32.46 43.51 44.66
CA TYR A 138 -33.20 44.62 44.08
C TYR A 138 -33.86 45.40 45.24
N PHE A 139 -33.42 46.64 45.47
CA PHE A 139 -34.02 47.56 46.43
C PHE A 139 -35.08 48.43 45.73
N GLY A 140 -36.34 48.37 46.15
CA GLY A 140 -37.47 49.15 45.62
C GLY A 140 -38.77 48.88 46.40
N GLN A 141 -39.76 49.77 46.30
CA GLN A 141 -40.98 49.74 47.12
C GLN A 141 -41.96 48.59 46.81
N ASP A 142 -41.78 47.84 45.71
CA ASP A 142 -42.60 46.67 45.36
C ASP A 142 -41.71 45.51 44.89
N ILE A 143 -41.48 44.54 45.78
CA ILE A 143 -40.77 43.29 45.48
C ILE A 143 -41.80 42.18 45.20
N PRO A 144 -41.76 41.50 44.04
CA PRO A 144 -42.67 40.38 43.74
C PRO A 144 -42.51 39.21 44.73
N ASN A 145 -43.60 38.77 45.36
CA ASN A 145 -43.70 37.68 46.35
C ASN A 145 -43.40 36.26 45.81
N MET A 146 -42.63 36.13 44.73
CA MET A 146 -42.45 34.83 44.06
C MET A 146 -41.37 33.95 44.71
N PHE A 147 -40.65 34.44 45.73
CA PHE A 147 -39.50 33.74 46.34
C PHE A 147 -39.77 33.10 47.72
N VAL A 148 -40.94 33.33 48.34
CA VAL A 148 -41.20 32.89 49.73
C VAL A 148 -42.61 32.31 49.93
N GLU A 149 -43.13 31.57 48.95
CA GLU A 149 -44.37 30.80 49.16
C GLU A 149 -44.08 29.30 49.05
N GLY A 150 -44.07 28.66 50.22
CA GLY A 150 -44.00 27.22 50.37
C GLY A 150 -45.04 26.79 51.39
N SER A 151 -46.27 26.53 50.95
CA SER A 151 -47.14 25.51 51.51
C SER A 151 -48.43 25.36 50.68
N ASN A 152 -48.60 24.16 50.10
CA ASN A 152 -49.85 23.59 49.56
C ASN A 152 -50.48 24.25 48.31
N ALA A 153 -50.26 23.66 47.12
CA ALA A 153 -51.29 23.53 46.08
C ALA A 153 -50.89 22.51 44.99
N ASP A 154 -51.69 21.44 44.91
CA ASP A 154 -52.17 20.74 43.72
C ASP A 154 -51.19 20.05 42.75
N PHE A 155 -51.17 18.73 42.94
CA PHE A 155 -50.98 17.69 41.94
C PHE A 155 -52.06 17.80 40.84
N LEU A 156 -51.87 18.67 39.85
CA LEU A 156 -52.73 18.72 38.65
C LEU A 156 -51.97 18.30 37.40
N PHE A 157 -52.16 17.02 37.08
CA PHE A 157 -52.22 16.42 35.73
C PHE A 157 -51.82 17.35 34.56
N PHE A 158 -50.59 17.21 34.06
CA PHE A 158 -50.26 17.57 32.68
C PHE A 158 -50.19 16.31 31.82
N GLY A 159 -51.37 15.72 31.59
CA GLY A 159 -51.58 14.65 30.63
C GLY A 159 -52.62 15.07 29.61
N GLN A 160 -52.20 15.75 28.53
CA GLN A 160 -52.84 15.67 27.20
C GLN A 160 -52.14 16.56 26.17
N LYS A 161 -51.41 15.94 25.22
CA LYS A 161 -51.74 15.92 23.77
C LYS A 161 -50.55 15.43 22.95
N MET A 162 -50.47 14.12 22.79
CA MET A 162 -49.84 13.47 21.62
C MET A 162 -50.97 12.94 20.75
N LYS A 163 -51.32 13.64 19.66
CA LYS A 163 -52.01 13.02 18.51
C LYS A 163 -51.96 13.89 17.26
N LYS A 164 -51.53 13.25 16.16
CA LYS A 164 -51.41 13.69 14.74
C LYS A 164 -50.22 14.63 14.50
N GLU A 165 -49.28 14.32 13.61
CA GLU A 165 -49.48 13.81 12.24
C GLU A 165 -48.50 12.69 11.86
N ILE A 166 -49.07 11.60 11.34
CA ILE A 166 -48.44 10.77 10.30
C ILE A 166 -48.98 11.37 9.00
N SER A 167 -48.13 11.94 8.17
CA SER A 167 -48.46 12.19 6.76
C SER A 167 -47.45 11.44 5.89
N VAL A 168 -48.01 10.48 5.17
CA VAL A 168 -47.43 9.79 4.03
C VAL A 168 -47.20 10.83 2.92
N LEU A 169 -45.99 10.83 2.37
CA LEU A 169 -45.64 10.96 0.94
C LEU A 169 -44.17 10.61 0.77
#